data_AF-A0A1G2Y867-F1
#
_entry.id   AF-A0A1G2Y867-F1
#
_cell.length_a   1.000
_cell.length_b   1.000
_cell.length_c   1.000
_cell.angle_alpha   90.00
_cell.angle_beta   90.00
_cell.angle_gamma   90.00
#
_symmetry.space_group_name_H-M   'P 1'
#
loop_
_entity.id
_entity.type
_entity.pdbx_description
1 polymer ?
#
loop_
_entity_poly.entity_id
_entity_poly.type
_entity_poly.pdbx_seq_one_letter_code
_entity_poly.pdbx_strand_id
1 'polypeptide(L)'
;MRDTMKTTRRNERQAMCKRIRYWLYETLRNRFSFDADWVQNHIANCPKCQRRFASVSRVNLALSLVKSQPHKLDLLMRANTQAIGVLKHSLREAPKTQRLKTMQPEPKLLEICNVHKGSAANIAACIAILFLMKTGIFYSVDTCQNQGKKALKQYYINRVGEDLANDIFQS
;
A
#
# COMPACT_ATOMS: atom_id res chain seq x y z
N MET A 1 -28.73 43.43 -27.11
CA MET A 1 -28.42 44.64 -26.30
C MET A 1 -28.32 44.41 -24.79
N ARG A 2 -28.95 43.36 -24.22
CA ARG A 2 -28.93 43.11 -22.76
C ARG A 2 -27.62 42.42 -22.28
N ASP A 3 -26.92 41.74 -23.17
CA ASP A 3 -25.72 40.97 -22.83
C ASP A 3 -24.43 41.82 -22.77
N THR A 4 -24.33 42.87 -23.59
CA THR A 4 -23.18 43.80 -23.57
C THR A 4 -23.10 44.59 -22.27
N MET A 5 -24.24 44.91 -21.64
CA MET A 5 -24.30 45.59 -20.34
C MET A 5 -23.82 44.71 -19.17
N LYS A 6 -24.01 43.39 -19.23
CA LYS A 6 -23.55 42.46 -18.16
C LYS A 6 -22.04 42.29 -18.19
N THR A 7 -21.42 42.29 -19.36
CA THR A 7 -19.96 42.18 -19.53
C THR A 7 -19.23 43.40 -18.98
N THR A 8 -19.75 44.62 -19.19
CA THR A 8 -19.12 45.86 -18.70
C THR A 8 -19.07 45.92 -17.16
N ARG A 9 -20.18 45.58 -16.49
CA ARG A 9 -20.23 45.52 -15.01
C ARG A 9 -19.30 44.46 -14.42
N ARG A 10 -19.03 43.37 -15.14
CA ARG A 10 -18.11 42.31 -14.67
C ARG A 10 -16.65 42.75 -14.77
N ASN A 11 -16.28 43.48 -15.82
CA ASN A 11 -14.94 44.04 -15.99
C ASN A 11 -14.63 45.15 -14.98
N GLU A 12 -15.57 46.03 -14.67
CA GLU A 12 -15.39 47.08 -13.66
C GLU A 12 -15.14 46.52 -12.25
N ARG A 13 -15.89 45.47 -11.86
CA ARG A 13 -15.65 44.78 -10.57
C ARG A 13 -14.28 44.12 -10.52
N GLN A 14 -13.83 43.48 -11.61
CA GLN A 14 -12.50 42.89 -11.67
C GLN A 14 -11.38 43.95 -11.57
N ALA A 15 -11.55 45.10 -12.22
CA ALA A 15 -10.60 46.21 -12.12
C ALA A 15 -10.54 46.78 -10.69
N MET A 16 -11.69 46.92 -10.02
CA MET A 16 -11.76 47.37 -8.63
C MET A 16 -11.09 46.39 -7.66
N CYS A 17 -11.32 45.08 -7.81
CA CYS A 17 -10.67 44.05 -7.00
C CYS A 17 -9.15 44.06 -7.17
N LYS A 18 -8.64 44.24 -8.40
CA LYS A 18 -7.20 44.38 -8.66
C LYS A 18 -6.62 45.61 -7.95
N ARG A 19 -7.33 46.74 -7.99
CA ARG A 19 -6.90 47.99 -7.34
C ARG A 19 -6.89 47.89 -5.82
N ILE A 20 -7.93 47.30 -5.22
CA ILE A 20 -7.98 47.05 -3.76
C ILE A 20 -6.86 46.10 -3.34
N ARG A 21 -6.62 45.03 -4.10
CA ARG A 21 -5.56 44.07 -3.80
C ARG A 21 -4.17 44.72 -3.88
N TYR A 22 -3.93 45.56 -4.88
CA TYR A 22 -2.70 46.34 -4.99
C TYR A 22 -2.54 47.29 -3.81
N TRP A 23 -3.58 48.04 -3.47
CA TRP A 23 -3.56 48.98 -2.34
C TRP A 23 -3.31 48.29 -1.00
N LEU A 24 -3.96 47.14 -0.76
CA LEU A 24 -3.72 46.33 0.44
C LEU A 24 -2.29 45.80 0.48
N TYR A 25 -1.78 45.32 -0.65
CA TYR A 25 -0.40 44.84 -0.74
C TYR A 25 0.60 45.96 -0.44
N GLU A 26 0.41 47.14 -1.03
CA GLU A 26 1.30 48.29 -0.83
C GLU A 26 1.24 48.81 0.61
N THR A 27 0.04 48.86 1.20
CA THR A 27 -0.13 49.28 2.60
C THR A 27 0.51 48.28 3.57
N LEU A 28 0.32 46.97 3.33
CA LEU A 28 0.96 45.92 4.13
C LEU A 28 2.48 45.94 3.95
N ARG A 29 2.97 46.14 2.73
CA ARG A 29 4.39 46.26 2.44
C ARG A 29 4.98 47.46 3.18
N ASN A 30 4.38 48.64 3.11
CA ASN A 30 4.92 49.82 3.79
C ASN A 30 4.91 49.69 5.32
N ARG A 31 3.95 48.94 5.88
CA ARG A 31 3.81 48.78 7.34
C ARG A 31 4.62 47.62 7.92
N PHE A 32 4.77 46.53 7.17
CA PHE A 32 5.39 45.28 7.64
C PHE A 32 6.63 44.87 6.86
N SER A 33 7.08 45.67 5.87
CA SER A 33 8.36 45.42 5.23
C SER A 33 9.48 45.61 6.26
N PHE A 34 10.40 44.65 6.26
CA PHE A 34 11.63 44.73 7.04
C PHE A 34 12.54 45.91 6.62
N ASP A 35 12.27 46.48 5.44
CA ASP A 35 12.94 47.66 4.90
C ASP A 35 12.29 48.99 5.32
N ALA A 36 11.21 48.97 6.11
CA ALA A 36 10.57 50.21 6.56
C ALA A 36 11.48 50.96 7.57
N ASP A 37 11.61 52.27 7.39
CA ASP A 37 12.51 53.13 8.20
C ASP A 37 12.26 53.00 9.72
N TRP A 38 11.00 52.85 10.12
CA TRP A 38 10.64 52.69 11.54
C TRP A 38 11.16 51.37 12.14
N VAL A 39 11.18 50.29 11.34
CA VAL A 39 11.68 48.97 11.76
C VAL A 39 13.20 49.03 11.91
N GLN A 40 13.89 49.63 10.94
CA GLN A 40 15.35 49.78 11.00
C GLN A 40 15.78 50.65 12.19
N ASN A 41 15.11 51.77 12.42
CA ASN A 41 15.33 52.61 13.60
C ASN A 41 15.03 51.86 14.90
N HIS A 42 13.99 51.03 14.95
CA HIS A 42 13.70 50.23 16.13
C HIS A 42 14.76 49.14 16.39
N ILE A 43 15.24 48.46 15.35
CA ILE A 43 16.30 47.43 15.46
C ILE A 43 17.61 48.06 15.93
N ALA A 44 17.98 49.24 15.42
CA ALA A 44 19.19 49.95 15.82
C ALA A 44 19.17 50.36 17.29
N ASN A 45 18.01 50.73 17.82
CA ASN A 45 17.85 51.23 19.19
C ASN A 45 17.46 50.15 20.23
N CYS A 46 17.17 48.91 19.81
CA CYS A 46 16.75 47.85 20.71
C CYS A 46 17.64 46.59 20.61
N PRO A 47 18.50 46.31 21.61
CA PRO A 47 19.44 45.19 21.56
C PRO A 47 18.75 43.81 21.58
N LYS A 48 17.56 43.70 22.18
CA LYS A 48 16.76 42.46 22.15
C LYS A 48 16.28 42.16 20.73
N CYS A 49 15.79 43.17 20.02
CA CYS A 49 15.32 43.04 18.64
C CYS A 49 16.50 42.81 17.68
N GLN A 50 17.64 43.46 17.91
CA GLN A 50 18.87 43.24 17.15
C GLN A 50 19.34 41.78 17.24
N ARG A 51 19.39 41.18 18.45
CA ARG A 51 19.76 39.76 18.63
C ARG A 51 18.78 38.81 17.92
N ARG A 52 17.47 39.08 18.04
CA ARG A 52 16.44 38.31 17.32
C ARG A 52 16.62 38.43 15.82
N PHE A 53 16.84 39.62 15.30
CA PHE A 53 17.04 39.87 13.88
C PHE A 53 18.31 39.19 13.36
N ALA A 54 19.41 39.24 14.11
CA ALA A 54 20.65 38.54 13.76
C ALA A 54 20.47 37.01 13.73
N SER A 55 19.68 36.42 14.64
CA SER A 55 19.36 34.99 14.56
C SER A 55 18.50 34.64 13.34
N VAL A 56 17.52 35.48 13.00
CA VAL A 56 16.65 35.28 11.84
C VAL A 56 17.43 35.49 10.53
N SER A 57 18.31 36.48 10.46
CA SER A 57 19.13 36.73 9.27
C SER A 57 20.12 35.59 9.02
N ARG A 58 20.68 34.98 10.08
CA ARG A 58 21.49 33.75 9.95
C ARG A 58 20.71 32.58 9.39
N VAL A 59 19.46 32.39 9.83
CA VAL A 59 18.57 31.35 9.27
C VAL A 59 18.24 31.67 7.82
N ASN A 60 17.95 32.93 7.49
CA ASN A 60 17.63 33.34 6.12
C ASN A 60 18.85 33.20 5.18
N LEU A 61 20.05 33.51 5.66
CA LEU A 61 21.30 33.28 4.94
C LEU A 61 21.58 31.79 4.77
N ALA A 62 21.42 30.98 5.82
CA ALA A 62 21.55 29.53 5.74
C ALA A 62 20.56 28.93 4.73
N LEU A 63 19.29 29.37 4.78
CA LEU A 63 18.26 28.95 3.83
C LEU A 63 18.57 29.42 2.40
N SER A 64 19.12 30.62 2.22
CA SER A 64 19.53 31.14 0.91
C SER A 64 20.74 30.39 0.36
N LEU A 65 21.71 30.03 1.22
CA LEU A 65 22.85 29.19 0.87
C LEU A 65 22.40 27.80 0.46
N VAL A 66 21.48 27.19 1.24
CA VAL A 66 20.83 25.92 0.89
C VAL A 66 20.14 26.07 -0.47
N LYS A 67 19.31 27.09 -0.68
CA LYS A 67 18.62 27.34 -1.95
C LYS A 67 19.58 27.58 -3.14
N SER A 68 20.75 28.17 -2.90
CA SER A 68 21.78 28.43 -3.91
C SER A 68 22.64 27.22 -4.25
N GLN A 69 22.67 26.21 -3.37
CA GLN A 69 23.31 24.93 -3.70
C GLN A 69 22.49 24.23 -4.78
N PRO A 70 23.13 23.61 -5.78
CA PRO A 70 22.44 22.79 -6.77
C PRO A 70 21.86 21.59 -6.05
N HIS A 71 20.61 21.72 -5.63
CA HIS A 71 19.85 20.65 -5.01
C HIS A 71 19.71 19.53 -6.03
N LYS A 72 20.03 18.30 -5.61
CA LYS A 72 19.62 17.11 -6.36
C LYS A 72 18.12 17.27 -6.64
N LEU A 73 17.72 17.18 -7.91
CA LEU A 73 16.33 17.31 -8.40
C LEU A 73 15.31 16.50 -7.58
N ASP A 74 15.81 15.49 -6.85
CA ASP A 74 15.11 14.62 -5.92
C ASP A 74 14.57 15.30 -4.64
N LEU A 75 15.04 16.49 -4.24
CA LEU A 75 14.55 17.15 -3.01
C LEU A 75 13.08 17.61 -3.12
N LEU A 76 12.71 18.21 -4.24
CA LEU A 76 11.31 18.56 -4.52
C LEU A 76 10.44 17.31 -4.64
N MET A 77 10.98 16.26 -5.25
CA MET A 77 10.29 14.98 -5.38
C MET A 77 10.01 14.38 -3.99
N ARG A 78 11.02 14.28 -3.11
CA ARG A 78 10.88 13.78 -1.75
C ARG A 78 9.93 14.61 -0.89
N ALA A 79 10.01 15.94 -0.98
CA ALA A 79 9.10 16.83 -0.27
C ALA A 79 7.64 16.61 -0.73
N ASN A 80 7.42 16.48 -2.03
CA ASN A 80 6.10 16.17 -2.58
C ASN A 80 5.62 14.77 -2.16
N THR A 81 6.48 13.76 -2.15
CA THR A 81 6.13 12.41 -1.68
C THR A 81 5.72 12.41 -0.21
N GLN A 82 6.46 13.13 0.64
CA GLN A 82 6.12 13.31 2.05
C GLN A 82 4.78 14.06 2.23
N ALA A 83 4.58 15.17 1.51
CA ALA A 83 3.34 15.94 1.57
C ALA A 83 2.13 15.10 1.14
N ILE A 84 2.26 14.31 0.06
CA ILE A 84 1.23 13.37 -0.41
C ILE A 84 0.99 12.28 0.64
N GLY A 85 2.04 11.77 1.28
CA GLY A 85 1.95 10.78 2.35
C GLY A 85 1.14 11.29 3.54
N VAL A 86 1.45 12.51 4.01
CA VAL A 86 0.70 13.17 5.09
C VAL A 86 -0.75 13.43 4.69
N LEU A 87 -0.99 13.95 3.48
CA LEU A 87 -2.35 14.19 2.98
C LEU A 87 -3.18 12.90 2.90
N LYS A 88 -2.57 11.82 2.41
CA LYS A 88 -3.20 10.48 2.35
C LYS A 88 -3.53 9.95 3.74
N HIS A 89 -2.65 10.18 4.71
CA HIS A 89 -2.89 9.81 6.10
C HIS A 89 -4.05 10.60 6.71
N SER A 90 -4.04 11.92 6.58
CA SER A 90 -5.12 12.78 7.10
C SER A 90 -6.46 12.49 6.43
N LEU A 91 -6.47 12.15 5.14
CA LEU A 91 -7.69 11.73 4.44
C LEU A 91 -8.20 10.36 4.91
N ARG A 92 -7.31 9.44 5.33
CA ARG A 92 -7.70 8.15 5.91
C ARG A 92 -8.26 8.28 7.33
N GLU A 93 -7.77 9.27 8.08
CA GLU A 93 -8.20 9.55 9.45
C GLU A 93 -9.34 10.59 9.53
N ALA A 94 -9.75 11.15 8.39
CA ALA A 94 -10.85 12.09 8.38
C ALA A 94 -12.15 11.44 8.92
N PRO A 95 -12.97 12.17 9.68
CA PRO A 95 -14.18 11.62 10.29
C PRO A 95 -15.19 11.11 9.25
N LYS A 96 -15.16 11.61 8.01
CA LYS A 96 -15.97 11.10 6.89
C LYS A 96 -15.54 9.70 6.44
N THR A 97 -14.24 9.39 6.45
CA THR A 97 -13.70 8.05 6.13
C THR A 97 -13.90 7.07 7.27
N GLN A 98 -13.92 7.54 8.51
CA GLN A 98 -14.29 6.75 9.68
C GLN A 98 -15.77 6.30 9.63
N ARG A 99 -16.68 7.19 9.20
CA ARG A 99 -18.09 6.85 8.93
C ARG A 99 -18.27 5.83 7.81
N LEU A 100 -17.41 5.86 6.78
CA LEU A 100 -17.40 4.87 5.70
C LEU A 100 -16.82 3.52 6.16
N LYS A 101 -15.87 3.50 7.11
CA LYS A 101 -15.40 2.26 7.75
C LYS A 101 -16.48 1.61 8.61
N THR A 102 -17.30 2.40 9.30
CA THR A 102 -18.44 1.89 10.08
C THR A 102 -19.65 1.52 9.21
N MET A 103 -19.75 2.11 8.01
CA MET A 103 -20.71 1.74 6.95
C MET A 103 -20.11 0.73 5.96
N GLN A 104 -19.25 -0.20 6.41
CA GLN A 104 -18.84 -1.29 5.53
C GLN A 104 -20.10 -2.02 5.04
N PRO A 105 -20.23 -2.26 3.72
CA PRO A 105 -21.28 -3.16 3.24
C PRO A 105 -21.01 -4.52 3.86
N GLU A 106 -22.03 -5.15 4.45
CA GLU A 106 -21.93 -6.51 4.94
C GLU A 106 -21.26 -7.39 3.88
N PRO A 107 -20.21 -8.13 4.23
CA PRO A 107 -19.57 -9.02 3.28
C PRO A 107 -20.63 -10.03 2.85
N LYS A 108 -21.01 -10.00 1.57
CA LYS A 108 -21.91 -10.99 1.00
C LYS A 108 -21.28 -12.35 1.28
N LEU A 109 -21.95 -13.19 2.06
CA LEU A 109 -21.46 -14.51 2.48
C LEU A 109 -20.94 -15.37 1.30
N LEU A 110 -21.46 -15.11 0.09
CA LEU A 110 -21.03 -15.74 -1.16
C LEU A 110 -19.59 -15.39 -1.57
N GLU A 111 -19.08 -14.21 -1.22
CA GLU A 111 -17.72 -13.76 -1.55
C GLU A 111 -16.69 -14.40 -0.61
N ILE A 112 -17.04 -14.56 0.68
CA ILE A 112 -16.26 -15.33 1.66
C ILE A 112 -16.18 -16.80 1.23
N CYS A 113 -17.26 -17.36 0.70
CA CYS A 113 -17.32 -18.74 0.25
C CYS A 113 -16.46 -18.99 -1.01
N ASN A 114 -16.34 -18.02 -1.92
CA ASN A 114 -15.50 -18.14 -3.11
C ASN A 114 -13.99 -18.20 -2.80
N VAL A 115 -13.53 -17.52 -1.74
CA VAL A 115 -12.12 -17.59 -1.31
C VAL A 115 -11.73 -19.02 -0.87
N HIS A 116 -12.69 -19.78 -0.33
CA HIS A 116 -12.44 -21.13 0.18
C HIS A 116 -12.52 -22.23 -0.89
N LYS A 117 -13.07 -21.94 -2.08
CA LYS A 117 -13.19 -22.93 -3.18
C LYS A 117 -11.85 -23.36 -3.75
N GLY A 118 -10.92 -22.41 -3.92
CA GLY A 118 -9.57 -22.72 -4.42
C GLY A 118 -8.76 -23.60 -3.45
N SER A 119 -8.90 -23.35 -2.16
CA SER A 119 -8.22 -24.13 -1.11
C SER A 119 -8.80 -25.55 -0.97
N ALA A 120 -10.13 -25.69 -1.03
CA ALA A 120 -10.79 -26.98 -0.94
C ALA A 120 -10.42 -27.93 -2.09
N ALA A 121 -10.27 -27.42 -3.32
CA ALA A 121 -9.86 -28.22 -4.47
C ALA A 121 -8.45 -28.80 -4.29
N ASN A 122 -7.50 -28.00 -3.78
CA ASN A 122 -6.13 -28.47 -3.52
C ASN A 122 -6.09 -29.52 -2.38
N ILE A 123 -6.89 -29.33 -1.32
CA ILE A 123 -7.01 -30.32 -0.25
C ILE A 123 -7.62 -31.62 -0.79
N ALA A 124 -8.67 -31.55 -1.58
CA ALA A 124 -9.30 -32.71 -2.20
C ALA A 124 -8.33 -33.45 -3.13
N ALA A 125 -7.53 -32.74 -3.92
CA ALA A 125 -6.49 -33.32 -4.75
C ALA A 125 -5.42 -34.04 -3.91
N CYS A 126 -4.94 -33.43 -2.83
CA CYS A 126 -4.00 -34.07 -1.90
C CYS A 126 -4.58 -35.34 -1.26
N ILE A 127 -5.85 -35.31 -0.83
CA ILE A 127 -6.53 -36.48 -0.25
C ILE A 127 -6.65 -37.59 -1.31
N ALA A 128 -7.03 -37.26 -2.55
CA ALA A 128 -7.14 -38.23 -3.63
C ALA A 128 -5.79 -38.90 -3.94
N ILE A 129 -4.69 -38.13 -3.98
CA ILE A 129 -3.34 -38.67 -4.17
C ILE A 129 -2.96 -39.63 -3.03
N LEU A 130 -3.25 -39.28 -1.78
CA LEU A 130 -2.99 -40.14 -0.62
C LEU A 130 -3.80 -41.45 -0.70
N PHE A 131 -5.07 -41.39 -1.12
CA PHE A 131 -5.87 -42.59 -1.33
C PHE A 131 -5.33 -43.47 -2.45
N LEU A 132 -4.95 -42.89 -3.59
CA LEU A 132 -4.36 -43.63 -4.71
C LEU A 132 -3.03 -44.28 -4.33
N MET A 133 -2.21 -43.59 -3.54
CA MET A 133 -0.95 -44.15 -3.05
C MET A 133 -1.21 -45.32 -2.10
N LYS A 134 -2.17 -45.17 -1.18
CA LYS A 134 -2.52 -46.22 -0.22
C LYS A 134 -3.11 -47.45 -0.92
N THR A 135 -4.05 -47.27 -1.85
CA THR A 135 -4.67 -48.37 -2.60
C THR A 135 -3.67 -49.04 -3.56
N GLY A 136 -2.81 -48.27 -4.21
CA GLY A 136 -1.75 -48.79 -5.09
C GLY A 136 -0.73 -49.66 -4.34
N ILE A 137 -0.31 -49.24 -3.14
CA ILE A 137 0.60 -50.02 -2.30
C ILE A 137 -0.07 -51.33 -1.87
N PHE A 138 -1.33 -51.29 -1.41
CA PHE A 138 -2.04 -52.51 -1.01
C PHE A 138 -2.26 -53.48 -2.17
N TYR A 139 -2.58 -52.98 -3.37
CA TYR A 139 -2.74 -53.81 -4.56
C TYR A 139 -1.42 -54.47 -4.99
N SER A 140 -0.31 -53.72 -4.90
CA SER A 140 1.03 -54.24 -5.23
C SER A 140 1.48 -55.32 -4.26
N VAL A 141 1.25 -55.14 -2.96
CA VAL A 141 1.59 -56.14 -1.94
C VAL A 141 0.79 -57.43 -2.13
N ASP A 142 -0.52 -57.32 -2.37
CA ASP A 142 -1.37 -58.49 -2.59
C ASP A 142 -0.98 -59.24 -3.89
N THR A 143 -0.66 -58.51 -4.95
CA THR A 143 -0.17 -59.09 -6.21
C THR A 143 1.16 -59.83 -6.00
N CYS A 144 2.09 -59.23 -5.25
CA CYS A 144 3.39 -59.84 -4.94
C CYS A 144 3.23 -61.10 -4.07
N GLN A 145 2.35 -61.06 -3.07
CA GLN A 145 2.03 -62.25 -2.27
C GLN A 145 1.43 -63.37 -3.11
N ASN A 146 0.49 -63.06 -4.00
CA ASN A 146 -0.15 -64.05 -4.85
C ASN A 146 0.82 -64.65 -5.88
N GLN A 147 1.68 -63.82 -6.48
CA GLN A 147 2.74 -64.30 -7.38
C GLN A 147 3.79 -65.13 -6.64
N GLY A 148 4.20 -64.70 -5.44
CA GLY A 148 5.12 -65.43 -4.58
C GLY A 148 4.58 -66.80 -4.18
N LYS A 149 3.32 -66.88 -3.74
CA LYS A 149 2.64 -68.15 -3.42
C LYS A 149 2.61 -69.09 -4.64
N LYS A 150 2.30 -68.58 -5.84
CA LYS A 150 2.32 -69.38 -7.07
C LYS A 150 3.70 -69.90 -7.41
N ALA A 151 4.73 -69.05 -7.35
CA ALA A 151 6.11 -69.44 -7.61
C ALA A 151 6.61 -70.48 -6.61
N LEU A 152 6.29 -70.30 -5.32
CA LEU A 152 6.64 -71.25 -4.27
C LEU A 152 5.94 -72.60 -4.48
N LYS A 153 4.63 -72.58 -4.76
CA LYS A 153 3.85 -73.79 -5.06
C LYS A 153 4.46 -74.56 -6.23
N GLN A 154 4.80 -73.86 -7.31
CA GLN A 154 5.43 -74.48 -8.48
C GLN A 154 6.82 -75.06 -8.17
N TYR A 155 7.62 -74.39 -7.35
CA TYR A 155 8.91 -74.93 -6.88
C TYR A 155 8.75 -76.23 -6.09
N TYR A 156 7.76 -76.31 -5.19
CA TYR A 156 7.49 -77.51 -4.40
C TYR A 156 6.90 -78.65 -5.23
N ILE A 157 5.98 -78.37 -6.17
CA ILE A 157 5.47 -79.37 -7.12
C ILE A 157 6.64 -80.01 -7.88
N ASN A 158 7.57 -79.19 -8.39
CA ASN A 158 8.72 -79.67 -9.15
C ASN A 158 9.74 -80.46 -8.31
N ARG A 159 9.77 -80.27 -6.98
CA ARG A 159 10.77 -80.89 -6.08
C ARG A 159 10.24 -82.12 -5.34
N VAL A 160 8.97 -82.13 -4.95
CA VAL A 160 8.42 -83.08 -3.97
C VAL A 160 7.16 -83.79 -4.48
N GLY A 161 6.63 -83.39 -5.65
CA GLY A 161 5.42 -83.97 -6.23
C GLY A 161 4.15 -83.17 -5.91
N GLU A 162 3.14 -83.33 -6.74
CA GLU A 162 1.91 -82.52 -6.72
C GLU A 162 1.05 -82.76 -5.47
N ASP A 163 1.01 -84.00 -4.99
CA ASP A 163 0.16 -84.40 -3.85
C ASP A 163 0.58 -83.72 -2.54
N LEU A 164 1.89 -83.72 -2.23
CA LEU A 164 2.40 -83.12 -1.00
C LEU A 164 2.36 -81.57 -1.05
N ALA A 165 2.53 -80.99 -2.23
CA ALA A 165 2.43 -79.55 -2.41
C ALA A 165 0.99 -79.05 -2.22
N ASN A 166 -0.02 -79.82 -2.62
CA ASN A 166 -1.41 -79.42 -2.41
C ASN A 166 -1.82 -79.46 -0.93
N ASP A 167 -1.37 -80.45 -0.15
CA ASP A 167 -1.65 -80.51 1.30
C ASP A 167 -1.06 -79.32 2.08
N ILE A 168 0.11 -78.81 1.69
CA ILE A 168 0.78 -77.70 2.39
C ILE A 168 0.12 -76.34 2.12
N PHE A 169 -0.52 -76.15 0.96
CA PHE A 169 -1.08 -74.85 0.54
C PHE A 169 -2.61 -74.79 0.48
N GLN A 170 -3.34 -75.84 0.86
CA GLN A 170 -4.81 -75.89 0.86
C GLN A 170 -5.49 -75.53 2.20
N SER A 171 -4.73 -75.16 3.24
CA SER A 171 -5.27 -74.70 4.53
C SER A 171 -5.64 -73.22 4.56
#